data_AF-A0A954C4J8-F1
#
_entry.id   AF-A0A954C4J8-F1
#
_cell.length_a   1.000
_cell.length_b   1.000
_cell.length_c   1.000
_cell.angle_alpha   90.00
_cell.angle_beta   90.00
_cell.angle_gamma   90.00
#
_symmetry.space_group_name_H-M   'P 1'
#
loop_
_entity.id
_entity.type
_entity.pdbx_description
1 polymer ?
#
loop_
_entity_poly.entity_id
_entity_poly.type
_entity_poly.pdbx_seq_one_letter_code
_entity_poly.pdbx_strand_id
1 'polypeptide(L)'
;MNVVLPVALLFLAFFVAMIVVGLVWAVIAALNRAAKTRREALQEVARRSHGRVEESFWGGTAVCFEVDGAPAKLTYFAGSDNAPPHTKLHVDWAPPGSMRVAPENTWASVKKFFGGQDLHVGDPDFDAAFLIQGHPEAWVRGALSPATRERLVELSALGAERGFFGKRKGMTLDANPGGVIFKCPRDHTKHPEDLVAFYEASVTVFRALRGSTDGGVSISVSEVVQAGKCPVCSDASGELAKRCQGCNAAYHRECWDYLGGCAIFGCEDRYRAREPRAQSW
;
A
#
# COMPACT_ATOMS: atom_id res chain seq x y z
N MET A 1 65.90 -39.06 20.06
CA MET A 1 64.74 -38.12 20.09
C MET A 1 64.22 -37.97 18.67
N ASN A 2 62.97 -38.34 18.41
CA ASN A 2 62.41 -38.43 17.06
C ASN A 2 62.03 -37.04 16.51
N VAL A 3 62.92 -36.43 15.73
CA VAL A 3 62.71 -35.14 15.06
C VAL A 3 61.61 -35.20 13.99
N VAL A 4 61.24 -36.40 13.54
CA VAL A 4 60.23 -36.61 12.49
C VAL A 4 58.82 -36.20 12.94
N LEU A 5 58.45 -36.50 14.19
CA LEU A 5 57.13 -36.23 14.73
C LEU A 5 56.80 -34.71 14.81
N PRO A 6 57.66 -33.83 15.36
CA PRO A 6 57.35 -32.41 15.41
C PRO A 6 57.28 -31.77 14.01
N VAL A 7 58.09 -32.23 13.05
CA VAL A 7 58.04 -31.73 11.67
C VAL A 7 56.71 -32.09 11.01
N ALA A 8 56.24 -33.32 11.15
CA ALA A 8 54.95 -33.74 10.61
C ALA A 8 53.76 -32.96 11.20
N LEU A 9 53.80 -32.67 12.52
CA LEU A 9 52.78 -31.86 13.18
C LEU A 9 52.75 -30.41 12.68
N LEU A 10 53.91 -29.81 12.39
CA LEU A 10 53.98 -28.46 11.81
C LEU A 10 53.38 -28.41 10.40
N PHE A 11 53.69 -29.39 9.55
CA PHE A 11 53.08 -29.49 8.21
C PHE A 11 51.57 -29.67 8.28
N LEU A 12 51.09 -30.53 9.19
CA LEU A 12 49.66 -30.72 9.40
C LEU A 12 48.99 -29.43 9.87
N ALA A 13 49.58 -28.74 10.86
CA ALA A 13 49.05 -27.48 11.37
C ALA A 13 49.01 -26.40 10.28
N PHE A 14 50.06 -26.29 9.46
CA PHE A 14 50.11 -25.37 8.33
C PHE A 14 49.04 -25.69 7.28
N PHE A 15 48.86 -26.98 6.94
CA PHE A 15 47.84 -27.41 5.99
C PHE A 15 46.42 -27.11 6.50
N VAL A 16 46.15 -27.38 7.77
CA VAL A 16 44.86 -27.03 8.41
C VAL A 16 44.64 -25.51 8.39
N ALA A 17 45.67 -24.71 8.71
CA ALA A 17 45.57 -23.25 8.65
C ALA A 17 45.26 -22.75 7.23
N MET A 18 45.90 -23.31 6.21
CA MET A 18 45.63 -22.99 4.80
C MET A 18 44.19 -23.31 4.39
N ILE A 19 43.65 -24.45 4.84
CA ILE A 19 42.23 -24.81 4.59
C ILE A 19 41.32 -23.79 5.27
N VAL A 20 41.56 -23.44 6.54
CA VAL A 20 40.73 -22.46 7.27
C VAL A 20 40.75 -21.10 6.58
N VAL A 21 41.93 -20.60 6.18
CA VAL A 21 42.06 -19.33 5.44
C VAL A 21 41.32 -19.40 4.11
N GLY A 22 41.43 -20.50 3.37
CA GLY A 22 40.70 -20.73 2.12
C GLY A 22 39.19 -20.71 2.31
N LEU A 23 38.68 -21.37 3.34
CA LEU A 23 37.25 -21.37 3.68
C LEU A 23 36.75 -19.97 4.06
N VAL A 24 37.50 -19.24 4.89
CA VAL A 24 37.16 -17.85 5.26
C VAL A 24 37.12 -16.95 4.02
N TRP A 25 38.11 -17.05 3.14
CA TRP A 25 38.13 -16.30 1.88
C TRP A 25 36.96 -16.64 0.96
N ALA A 26 36.62 -17.92 0.85
CA ALA A 26 35.47 -18.37 0.06
C ALA A 26 34.15 -17.80 0.59
N VAL A 27 33.97 -17.78 1.92
CA VAL A 27 32.79 -17.17 2.56
C VAL A 27 32.75 -15.67 2.30
N ILE A 28 33.86 -14.94 2.49
CA ILE A 28 33.94 -13.49 2.21
C ILE A 28 33.62 -13.21 0.74
N ALA A 29 34.18 -13.98 -0.19
CA ALA A 29 33.93 -13.82 -1.61
C ALA A 29 32.46 -14.09 -1.98
N ALA A 30 31.83 -15.10 -1.38
CA ALA A 30 30.41 -15.40 -1.58
C ALA A 30 29.51 -14.26 -1.06
N LEU A 31 29.80 -13.73 0.13
CA LEU A 31 29.08 -12.58 0.70
C LEU A 31 29.24 -11.32 -0.16
N ASN A 32 30.45 -11.05 -0.64
CA ASN A 32 30.73 -9.90 -1.51
C ASN A 32 30.05 -10.03 -2.88
N ARG A 33 30.01 -11.23 -3.46
CA ARG A 33 29.28 -11.49 -4.72
C ARG A 33 27.78 -11.26 -4.53
N ALA A 34 27.20 -11.80 -3.46
CA ALA A 34 25.79 -11.59 -3.14
C ALA A 34 25.48 -10.10 -2.92
N ALA A 35 26.31 -9.37 -2.18
CA ALA A 35 26.16 -7.93 -1.99
C ALA A 35 26.27 -7.14 -3.31
N LYS A 36 27.22 -7.51 -4.18
CA LYS A 36 27.40 -6.90 -5.50
C LYS A 36 26.16 -7.10 -6.38
N THR A 37 25.65 -8.33 -6.51
CA THR A 37 24.45 -8.62 -7.30
C THR A 37 23.24 -7.82 -6.82
N ARG A 38 23.05 -7.71 -5.49
CA ARG A 38 21.97 -6.90 -4.91
C ARG A 38 22.10 -5.41 -5.25
N ARG A 39 23.33 -4.88 -5.14
CA ARG A 39 23.60 -3.48 -5.47
C ARG A 39 23.34 -3.21 -6.95
N GLU A 40 23.75 -4.10 -7.84
CA GLU A 40 23.49 -4.00 -9.29
C GLU A 40 21.97 -4.03 -9.58
N ALA A 41 21.21 -4.92 -8.93
CA ALA A 41 19.76 -4.99 -9.06
C ALA A 41 19.08 -3.67 -8.64
N LEU A 42 19.47 -3.11 -7.49
CA LEU A 42 18.91 -1.84 -7.00
C LEU A 42 19.32 -0.65 -7.88
N GLN A 43 20.56 -0.65 -8.40
CA GLN A 43 21.04 0.36 -9.34
C GLN A 43 20.29 0.31 -10.68
N GLU A 44 19.93 -0.88 -11.17
CA GLU A 44 19.09 -1.03 -12.37
C GLU A 44 17.73 -0.38 -12.16
N VAL A 45 17.04 -0.68 -11.05
CA VAL A 45 15.76 -0.04 -10.74
C VAL A 45 15.92 1.47 -10.60
N ALA A 46 16.96 1.94 -9.89
CA ALA A 46 17.23 3.37 -9.76
C ALA A 46 17.43 4.06 -11.12
N ARG A 47 18.11 3.40 -12.07
CA ARG A 47 18.30 3.95 -13.41
C ARG A 47 16.97 4.07 -14.17
N ARG A 48 16.13 3.03 -14.11
CA ARG A 48 14.83 3.01 -14.78
C ARG A 48 13.83 3.99 -14.19
N SER A 49 13.86 4.15 -12.87
CA SER A 49 12.96 5.07 -12.15
C SER A 49 13.47 6.50 -12.07
N HIS A 50 14.65 6.80 -12.65
CA HIS A 50 15.38 8.05 -12.43
C HIS A 50 15.57 8.37 -10.93
N GLY A 51 15.68 7.32 -10.12
CA GLY A 51 15.83 7.36 -8.68
C GLY A 51 17.27 7.39 -8.20
N ARG A 52 17.43 7.30 -6.88
CA ARG A 52 18.71 7.22 -6.18
C ARG A 52 18.71 6.05 -5.22
N VAL A 53 19.85 5.37 -5.15
CA VAL A 53 20.09 4.32 -4.15
C VAL A 53 20.56 5.00 -2.87
N GLU A 54 19.86 4.79 -1.77
CA GLU A 54 20.19 5.30 -0.44
C GLU A 54 20.60 4.15 0.48
N GLU A 55 21.73 4.30 1.15
CA GLU A 55 22.17 3.37 2.19
C GLU A 55 21.75 3.92 3.55
N SER A 56 20.89 3.18 4.28
CA SER A 56 20.52 3.55 5.64
C SER A 56 21.31 2.73 6.64
N PHE A 57 21.89 3.41 7.64
CA PHE A 57 22.69 2.80 8.70
C PHE A 57 21.90 1.74 9.52
N TRP A 58 20.58 1.93 9.69
CA TRP A 58 19.70 1.00 10.41
C TRP A 58 18.69 0.27 9.51
N GLY A 59 18.49 0.73 8.27
CA GLY A 59 17.34 0.38 7.43
C GLY A 59 17.65 -0.40 6.15
N GLY A 60 18.91 -0.79 5.94
CA GLY A 60 19.34 -1.44 4.69
C GLY A 60 19.40 -0.47 3.51
N THR A 61 19.64 -1.02 2.32
CA THR A 61 19.68 -0.25 1.07
C THR A 61 18.28 -0.09 0.49
N ALA A 62 17.93 1.12 0.07
CA ALA A 62 16.65 1.45 -0.54
C ALA A 62 16.85 2.18 -1.87
N VAL A 63 15.85 2.16 -2.73
CA VAL A 63 15.77 3.04 -3.91
C VAL A 63 14.66 4.05 -3.68
N CYS A 64 15.01 5.33 -3.69
CA CYS A 64 14.09 6.46 -3.54
C CYS A 64 13.91 7.13 -4.92
N PHE A 65 12.66 7.36 -5.32
CA PHE A 65 12.29 7.93 -6.63
C PHE A 65 10.90 8.56 -6.57
N GLU A 66 10.41 9.07 -7.69
CA GLU A 66 9.05 9.61 -7.80
C GLU A 66 8.25 8.81 -8.84
N VAL A 67 6.96 8.58 -8.56
CA VAL A 67 6.00 7.98 -9.50
C VAL A 67 4.84 8.94 -9.67
N ASP A 68 4.76 9.54 -10.85
CA ASP A 68 3.73 10.52 -11.22
C ASP A 68 3.62 11.67 -10.19
N GLY A 69 4.77 12.14 -9.69
CA GLY A 69 4.88 13.20 -8.68
C GLY A 69 4.63 12.76 -7.23
N ALA A 70 4.40 11.48 -6.97
CA ALA A 70 4.33 10.93 -5.61
C ALA A 70 5.69 10.33 -5.20
N PRO A 71 6.25 10.68 -4.04
CA PRO A 71 7.47 10.05 -3.53
C PRO A 71 7.29 8.55 -3.35
N ALA A 72 8.27 7.75 -3.77
CA ALA A 72 8.24 6.31 -3.69
C ALA A 72 9.56 5.75 -3.16
N LYS A 73 9.46 4.66 -2.41
CA LYS A 73 10.59 3.96 -1.79
C LYS A 73 10.47 2.46 -1.98
N LEU A 74 11.45 1.88 -2.68
CA LEU A 74 11.63 0.43 -2.79
C LEU A 74 12.64 -0.02 -1.73
N THR A 75 12.21 -0.89 -0.84
CA THR A 75 13.05 -1.52 0.20
C THR A 75 13.01 -3.04 0.08
N TYR A 76 14.00 -3.69 0.67
CA TYR A 76 14.01 -5.14 0.82
C TYR A 76 14.47 -5.51 2.22
N PHE A 77 14.10 -6.72 2.63
CA PHE A 77 14.55 -7.36 3.85
C PHE A 77 14.99 -8.78 3.50
N ALA A 78 16.25 -9.10 3.79
CA ALA A 78 16.84 -10.40 3.44
C ALA A 78 16.29 -11.57 4.27
N GLY A 79 15.48 -11.31 5.29
CA GLY A 79 14.99 -12.29 6.24
C GLY A 79 15.84 -12.39 7.50
N SER A 80 15.25 -12.93 8.56
CA SER A 80 15.89 -13.35 9.81
C SER A 80 15.12 -14.53 10.39
N ASP A 81 15.60 -15.12 11.49
CA ASP A 81 14.95 -16.26 12.14
C ASP A 81 13.49 -16.00 12.52
N ASN A 82 13.15 -14.73 12.84
CA ASN A 82 11.82 -14.33 13.28
C ASN A 82 10.99 -13.61 12.21
N ALA A 83 11.58 -13.28 11.06
CA ALA A 83 10.90 -12.52 10.02
C ALA A 83 11.29 -13.01 8.63
N PRO A 84 10.33 -13.41 7.78
CA PRO A 84 10.65 -13.86 6.44
C PRO A 84 11.16 -12.71 5.55
N PRO A 85 11.96 -13.02 4.52
CA PRO A 85 12.39 -12.05 3.54
C PRO A 85 11.20 -11.41 2.82
N HIS A 86 11.36 -10.16 2.40
CA HIS A 86 10.38 -9.50 1.57
C HIS A 86 10.98 -8.35 0.76
N THR A 87 10.30 -7.99 -0.32
CA THR A 87 10.53 -6.79 -1.11
C THR A 87 9.29 -5.92 -0.98
N LYS A 88 9.46 -4.62 -0.76
CA LYS A 88 8.37 -3.69 -0.50
C LYS A 88 8.55 -2.43 -1.34
N LEU A 89 7.53 -2.06 -2.11
CA LEU A 89 7.42 -0.74 -2.70
C LEU A 89 6.36 0.05 -1.93
N HIS A 90 6.73 1.21 -1.39
CA HIS A 90 5.81 2.15 -0.76
C HIS A 90 5.76 3.43 -1.58
N VAL A 91 4.57 3.85 -1.96
CA VAL A 91 4.31 5.13 -2.62
C VAL A 91 3.54 6.02 -1.65
N ASP A 92 4.08 7.20 -1.37
CA ASP A 92 3.50 8.22 -0.51
C ASP A 92 2.43 9.01 -1.27
N TRP A 93 1.28 8.37 -1.42
CA TRP A 93 0.10 8.92 -2.06
C TRP A 93 -1.14 8.49 -1.28
N ALA A 94 -1.95 9.45 -0.85
CA ALA A 94 -3.17 9.21 -0.10
C ALA A 94 -4.34 8.85 -1.06
N PRO A 95 -4.74 7.59 -1.20
CA PRO A 95 -5.94 7.20 -1.94
C PRO A 95 -7.22 7.79 -1.31
N PRO A 96 -8.32 7.90 -2.07
CA PRO A 96 -9.61 8.37 -1.57
C PRO A 96 -10.33 7.34 -0.67
N GLY A 97 -9.79 6.13 -0.54
CA GLY A 97 -10.32 5.05 0.28
C GLY A 97 -9.21 4.15 0.83
N SER A 98 -9.60 3.13 1.58
CA SER A 98 -8.70 2.06 2.02
C SER A 98 -9.00 0.78 1.27
N MET A 99 -7.97 0.06 0.84
CA MET A 99 -8.10 -1.24 0.17
C MET A 99 -6.93 -2.14 0.57
N ARG A 100 -7.22 -3.41 0.79
CA ARG A 100 -6.25 -4.47 0.97
C ARG A 100 -6.59 -5.61 0.01
N VAL A 101 -5.62 -6.00 -0.80
CA VAL A 101 -5.68 -7.21 -1.62
C VAL A 101 -4.60 -8.15 -1.10
N ALA A 102 -5.00 -9.34 -0.67
CA ALA A 102 -4.10 -10.35 -0.16
C ALA A 102 -4.49 -11.72 -0.72
N PRO A 103 -3.57 -12.70 -0.79
CA PRO A 103 -3.91 -14.04 -1.23
C PRO A 103 -4.89 -14.69 -0.24
N GLU A 104 -5.86 -15.47 -0.74
CA GLU A 104 -6.93 -16.07 0.09
C GLU A 104 -6.40 -16.85 1.31
N ASN A 105 -5.27 -17.55 1.13
CA ASN A 105 -4.65 -18.36 2.18
C ASN A 105 -4.01 -17.57 3.36
N THR A 106 -4.07 -16.24 3.33
CA THR A 106 -3.59 -15.35 4.40
C THR A 106 -4.66 -15.02 5.46
N TRP A 107 -5.83 -15.66 5.37
CA TRP A 107 -7.04 -15.43 6.18
C TRP A 107 -6.83 -15.34 7.71
N ALA A 108 -5.88 -16.09 8.27
CA ALA A 108 -5.65 -16.15 9.72
C ALA A 108 -5.22 -14.80 10.34
N SER A 109 -4.54 -13.93 9.57
CA SER A 109 -4.09 -12.62 10.04
C SER A 109 -5.11 -11.51 9.80
N VAL A 110 -5.98 -11.67 8.80
CA VAL A 110 -6.90 -10.61 8.32
C VAL A 110 -8.12 -10.45 9.23
N LYS A 111 -8.64 -11.55 9.80
CA LYS A 111 -9.81 -11.55 10.72
C LYS A 111 -9.67 -10.63 11.95
N LYS A 112 -8.46 -10.24 12.33
CA LYS A 112 -8.20 -9.53 13.61
C LYS A 112 -8.19 -8.01 13.49
N PHE A 113 -8.04 -7.43 12.30
CA PHE A 113 -7.71 -6.01 12.17
C PHE A 113 -8.83 -5.12 11.61
N PHE A 114 -9.75 -5.69 10.83
CA PHE A 114 -10.83 -4.92 10.23
C PHE A 114 -12.11 -5.77 10.24
N GLY A 115 -13.15 -5.30 10.93
CA GLY A 115 -14.50 -5.88 10.85
C GLY A 115 -15.17 -5.65 9.48
N GLY A 116 -14.37 -5.54 8.42
CA GLY A 116 -14.82 -5.30 7.06
C GLY A 116 -15.28 -6.60 6.40
N GLN A 117 -16.36 -6.49 5.64
CA GLN A 117 -16.89 -7.56 4.81
C GLN A 117 -15.94 -7.80 3.62
N ASP A 118 -15.75 -9.07 3.26
CA ASP A 118 -15.03 -9.45 2.04
C ASP A 118 -15.82 -8.97 0.81
N LEU A 119 -15.13 -8.40 -0.17
CA LEU A 119 -15.74 -7.78 -1.34
C LEU A 119 -15.43 -8.62 -2.58
N HIS A 120 -16.47 -9.08 -3.27
CA HIS A 120 -16.30 -9.77 -4.56
C HIS A 120 -16.36 -8.78 -5.71
N VAL A 121 -15.34 -8.77 -6.57
CA VAL A 121 -15.28 -7.87 -7.75
C VAL A 121 -16.04 -8.42 -8.96
N GLY A 122 -16.57 -9.65 -8.87
CA GLY A 122 -17.39 -10.28 -9.90
C GLY A 122 -16.57 -11.07 -10.92
N ASP A 123 -15.36 -11.46 -10.53
CA ASP A 123 -14.40 -12.20 -11.35
C ASP A 123 -14.02 -13.47 -10.58
N PRO A 124 -14.65 -14.63 -10.88
CA PRO A 124 -14.55 -15.81 -10.02
C PRO A 124 -13.13 -16.31 -9.81
N ASP A 125 -12.26 -16.22 -10.83
CA ASP A 125 -10.87 -16.66 -10.74
C ASP A 125 -10.06 -15.71 -9.85
N PHE A 126 -10.30 -14.41 -9.95
CA PHE A 126 -9.65 -13.41 -9.11
C PHE A 126 -10.15 -13.47 -7.67
N ASP A 127 -11.47 -13.56 -7.47
CA ASP A 127 -12.14 -13.64 -6.17
C ASP A 127 -11.76 -14.95 -5.43
N ALA A 128 -11.41 -16.03 -6.16
CA ALA A 128 -10.86 -17.26 -5.57
C ALA A 128 -9.36 -17.15 -5.25
N ALA A 129 -8.60 -16.34 -5.99
CA ALA A 129 -7.16 -16.18 -5.77
C ALA A 129 -6.84 -15.17 -4.65
N PHE A 130 -7.69 -14.14 -4.49
CA PHE A 130 -7.45 -13.01 -3.61
C PHE A 130 -8.64 -12.70 -2.71
N LEU A 131 -8.32 -12.37 -1.46
CA LEU A 131 -9.20 -11.71 -0.51
C LEU A 131 -9.10 -10.21 -0.73
N ILE A 132 -10.26 -9.55 -0.84
CA ILE A 132 -10.35 -8.12 -1.10
C ILE A 132 -11.14 -7.46 0.01
N GLN A 133 -10.52 -6.48 0.66
CA GLN A 133 -11.18 -5.65 1.66
C GLN A 133 -10.99 -4.19 1.30
N GLY A 134 -11.98 -3.36 1.60
CA GLY A 134 -11.81 -1.93 1.47
C GLY A 134 -13.07 -1.11 1.60
N HIS A 135 -12.89 0.21 1.65
CA HIS A 135 -13.95 1.20 1.77
C HIS A 135 -13.51 2.53 1.13
N PRO A 136 -14.38 3.25 0.40
CA PRO A 136 -15.73 2.83 0.01
C PRO A 136 -15.70 1.77 -1.10
N GLU A 137 -16.69 0.86 -1.11
CA GLU A 137 -16.79 -0.25 -2.07
C GLU A 137 -16.76 0.21 -3.52
N ALA A 138 -17.41 1.34 -3.85
CA ALA A 138 -17.41 1.91 -5.19
C ALA A 138 -15.98 2.22 -5.68
N TRP A 139 -15.13 2.78 -4.81
CA TRP A 139 -13.74 3.05 -5.15
C TRP A 139 -12.94 1.76 -5.30
N VAL A 140 -13.10 0.78 -4.40
CA VAL A 140 -12.41 -0.52 -4.48
C VAL A 140 -12.71 -1.22 -5.81
N ARG A 141 -13.99 -1.26 -6.21
CA ARG A 141 -14.41 -1.85 -7.50
C ARG A 141 -13.85 -1.10 -8.70
N GLY A 142 -13.84 0.23 -8.66
CA GLY A 142 -13.26 1.06 -9.73
C GLY A 142 -11.73 0.90 -9.84
N ALA A 143 -11.04 0.81 -8.69
CA ALA A 143 -9.61 0.59 -8.61
C ALA A 143 -9.19 -0.79 -9.15
N LEU A 144 -10.02 -1.82 -8.90
CA LEU A 144 -9.80 -3.20 -9.36
C LEU A 144 -10.45 -3.48 -10.72
N SER A 145 -10.15 -2.62 -11.69
CA SER A 145 -10.48 -2.86 -13.11
C SER A 145 -9.92 -4.20 -13.63
N PRO A 146 -10.48 -4.79 -14.70
CA PRO A 146 -9.95 -6.04 -15.26
C PRO A 146 -8.45 -6.01 -15.55
N ALA A 147 -7.95 -4.89 -16.09
CA ALA A 147 -6.52 -4.70 -16.33
C ALA A 147 -5.69 -4.65 -15.03
N THR A 148 -6.21 -3.99 -13.98
CA THR A 148 -5.55 -3.99 -12.67
C THR A 148 -5.47 -5.40 -12.08
N ARG A 149 -6.55 -6.20 -12.23
CA ARG A 149 -6.62 -7.58 -11.72
C ARG A 149 -5.60 -8.48 -12.40
N GLU A 150 -5.48 -8.40 -13.72
CA GLU A 150 -4.46 -9.15 -14.48
C GLU A 150 -3.05 -8.84 -13.99
N ARG A 151 -2.72 -7.55 -13.78
CA ARG A 151 -1.41 -7.14 -13.24
C ARG A 151 -1.17 -7.61 -11.81
N LEU A 152 -2.21 -7.67 -10.97
CA LEU A 152 -2.11 -8.22 -9.63
C LEU A 152 -1.85 -9.75 -9.64
N VAL A 153 -2.45 -10.47 -10.59
CA VAL A 153 -2.17 -11.90 -10.81
C VAL A 153 -0.71 -12.10 -11.23
N GLU A 154 -0.21 -11.31 -12.20
CA GLU A 154 1.20 -11.33 -12.62
C GLU A 154 2.15 -11.03 -11.45
N LEU A 155 1.88 -9.99 -10.66
CA LEU A 155 2.66 -9.64 -9.47
C LEU A 155 2.66 -10.76 -8.43
N SER A 156 1.51 -11.43 -8.24
CA SER A 156 1.40 -12.56 -7.32
C SER A 156 2.22 -13.76 -7.81
N ALA A 157 2.28 -13.99 -9.13
CA ALA A 157 3.09 -15.05 -9.73
C ALA A 157 4.60 -14.84 -9.48
N LEU A 158 5.10 -13.59 -9.48
CA LEU A 158 6.50 -13.28 -9.13
C LEU A 158 6.87 -13.71 -7.70
N GLY A 159 5.89 -13.64 -6.78
CA GLY A 159 6.06 -14.05 -5.38
C GLY A 159 5.83 -15.54 -5.11
N ALA A 160 5.30 -16.29 -6.08
CA ALA A 160 4.85 -17.66 -5.90
C ALA A 160 6.01 -18.67 -5.94
N GLU A 161 6.94 -18.63 -4.99
CA GLU A 161 7.81 -19.77 -4.75
C GLU A 161 7.02 -20.90 -4.07
N ARG A 162 7.26 -22.15 -4.50
CA ARG A 162 6.84 -23.34 -3.77
C ARG A 162 7.66 -23.41 -2.48
N GLY A 163 7.13 -22.85 -1.39
CA GLY A 163 7.70 -23.08 -0.06
C GLY A 163 7.78 -24.57 0.27
N PHE A 164 8.69 -24.95 1.17
CA PHE A 164 8.91 -26.35 1.59
C PHE A 164 7.63 -27.07 2.06
N PHE A 165 6.66 -26.33 2.60
CA PHE A 165 5.35 -26.83 3.02
C PHE A 165 4.22 -26.59 2.02
N GLY A 166 4.53 -26.29 0.75
CA GLY A 166 3.55 -26.15 -0.33
C GLY A 166 2.65 -24.90 -0.27
N LYS A 167 2.69 -24.11 0.81
CA LYS A 167 1.92 -22.86 0.91
C LYS A 167 2.61 -21.73 0.13
N ARG A 168 2.00 -21.32 -0.98
CA ARG A 168 2.39 -20.10 -1.71
C ARG A 168 2.05 -18.89 -0.86
N LYS A 169 3.04 -18.12 -0.42
CA LYS A 169 2.80 -16.78 0.10
C LYS A 169 2.80 -15.83 -1.09
N GLY A 170 1.63 -15.32 -1.46
CA GLY A 170 1.51 -14.36 -2.56
C GLY A 170 1.81 -12.92 -2.14
N MET A 171 1.74 -12.02 -3.11
CA MET A 171 1.90 -10.58 -2.93
C MET A 171 0.71 -9.98 -2.17
N THR A 172 0.95 -8.94 -1.37
CA THR A 172 -0.09 -8.12 -0.75
C THR A 172 -0.02 -6.68 -1.23
N LEU A 173 -1.17 -6.08 -1.51
CA LEU A 173 -1.35 -4.67 -1.80
C LEU A 173 -2.16 -4.04 -0.66
N ASP A 174 -1.62 -3.00 -0.04
CA ASP A 174 -2.28 -2.20 0.99
C ASP A 174 -2.33 -0.73 0.54
N ALA A 175 -3.51 -0.18 0.31
CA ALA A 175 -3.75 1.22 0.01
C ALA A 175 -4.54 1.85 1.18
N ASN A 176 -4.01 2.90 1.80
CA ASN A 176 -4.65 3.59 2.94
C ASN A 176 -4.15 5.04 3.00
N PRO A 177 -4.67 5.91 3.89
CA PRO A 177 -4.23 7.31 3.96
C PRO A 177 -2.72 7.55 4.17
N GLY A 178 -1.98 6.55 4.66
CA GLY A 178 -0.51 6.59 4.80
C GLY A 178 0.27 6.12 3.56
N GLY A 179 -0.40 5.82 2.45
CA GLY A 179 0.22 5.45 1.19
C GLY A 179 -0.27 4.14 0.58
N VAL A 180 0.35 3.77 -0.53
CA VAL A 180 0.15 2.48 -1.21
C VAL A 180 1.40 1.63 -1.04
N ILE A 181 1.21 0.41 -0.54
CA ILE A 181 2.27 -0.53 -0.23
C ILE A 181 2.04 -1.81 -1.01
N PHE A 182 2.99 -2.13 -1.89
CA PHE A 182 3.13 -3.44 -2.51
C PHE A 182 4.17 -4.22 -1.72
N LYS A 183 3.83 -5.42 -1.26
CA LYS A 183 4.76 -6.28 -0.52
C LYS A 183 4.75 -7.69 -1.10
N CYS A 184 5.91 -8.12 -1.56
CA CYS A 184 6.14 -9.50 -1.98
C CYS A 184 6.95 -10.24 -0.90
N PRO A 185 6.53 -11.41 -0.42
CA PRO A 185 7.21 -12.18 0.63
C PRO A 185 8.48 -12.92 0.13
N ARG A 186 9.26 -12.26 -0.73
CA ARG A 186 10.50 -12.75 -1.33
C ARG A 186 11.53 -11.63 -1.42
N ASP A 187 12.80 -11.98 -1.25
CA ASP A 187 13.92 -11.07 -1.51
C ASP A 187 14.26 -11.10 -3.00
N HIS A 188 13.67 -10.20 -3.78
CA HIS A 188 13.91 -10.10 -5.22
C HIS A 188 15.29 -9.52 -5.56
N THR A 189 16.02 -8.97 -4.58
CA THR A 189 17.35 -8.39 -4.86
C THR A 189 18.39 -9.40 -5.30
N LYS A 190 18.12 -10.70 -5.15
CA LYS A 190 18.96 -11.79 -5.64
C LYS A 190 18.82 -12.04 -7.14
N HIS A 191 17.73 -11.57 -7.75
CA HIS A 191 17.34 -11.80 -9.13
C HIS A 191 16.98 -10.44 -9.76
N PRO A 192 17.94 -9.73 -10.37
CA PRO A 192 17.73 -8.39 -10.92
C PRO A 192 16.49 -8.29 -11.83
N GLU A 193 16.26 -9.29 -12.66
CA GLU A 193 15.10 -9.44 -13.54
C GLU A 193 13.77 -9.46 -12.78
N ASP A 194 13.69 -10.20 -11.68
CA ASP A 194 12.48 -10.29 -10.85
C ASP A 194 12.23 -8.97 -10.12
N LEU A 195 13.29 -8.29 -9.66
CA LEU A 195 13.16 -7.00 -8.97
C LEU A 195 12.63 -5.92 -9.91
N VAL A 196 13.13 -5.89 -11.15
CA VAL A 196 12.65 -4.98 -12.19
C VAL A 196 11.20 -5.30 -12.56
N ALA A 197 10.86 -6.57 -12.76
CA ALA A 197 9.49 -6.98 -13.04
C ALA A 197 8.52 -6.60 -11.91
N PHE A 198 8.92 -6.81 -10.64
CA PHE A 198 8.15 -6.38 -9.47
C PHE A 198 7.93 -4.87 -9.46
N TYR A 199 8.99 -4.09 -9.73
CA TYR A 199 8.92 -2.63 -9.81
C TYR A 199 7.93 -2.17 -10.89
N GLU A 200 8.10 -2.65 -12.13
CA GLU A 200 7.30 -2.20 -13.28
C GLU A 200 5.83 -2.55 -13.12
N ALA A 201 5.54 -3.78 -12.67
CA ALA A 201 4.17 -4.20 -12.45
C ALA A 201 3.52 -3.45 -11.27
N SER A 202 4.28 -3.18 -10.18
CA SER A 202 3.76 -2.39 -9.06
C SER A 202 3.46 -0.94 -9.45
N VAL A 203 4.33 -0.30 -10.24
CA VAL A 203 4.10 1.05 -10.77
C VAL A 203 2.89 1.07 -11.71
N THR A 204 2.72 0.04 -12.54
CA THR A 204 1.55 -0.09 -13.43
C THR A 204 0.26 -0.19 -12.64
N VAL A 205 0.22 -1.03 -11.60
CA VAL A 205 -0.94 -1.12 -10.70
C VAL A 205 -1.17 0.22 -10.00
N PHE A 206 -0.14 0.86 -9.46
CA PHE A 206 -0.27 2.18 -8.81
C PHE A 206 -0.91 3.22 -9.76
N ARG A 207 -0.46 3.29 -11.01
CA ARG A 207 -1.04 4.16 -12.04
C ARG A 207 -2.51 3.88 -12.30
N ALA A 208 -2.91 2.61 -12.34
CA ALA A 208 -4.30 2.23 -12.47
C ALA A 208 -5.13 2.66 -11.23
N LEU A 209 -4.59 2.48 -10.02
CA LEU A 209 -5.23 2.95 -8.78
C LEU A 209 -5.42 4.47 -8.80
N ARG A 210 -4.42 5.23 -9.24
CA ARG A 210 -4.50 6.68 -9.35
C ARG A 210 -5.45 7.13 -10.46
N GLY A 211 -5.41 6.50 -11.63
CA GLY A 211 -6.34 6.80 -12.72
C GLY A 211 -7.81 6.56 -12.36
N SER A 212 -8.08 5.61 -11.44
CA SER A 212 -9.44 5.38 -10.92
C SER A 212 -10.00 6.57 -10.12
N THR A 213 -9.14 7.48 -9.62
CA THR A 213 -9.58 8.70 -8.94
C THR A 213 -9.98 9.80 -9.90
N ASP A 214 -9.35 9.83 -11.08
CA ASP A 214 -9.59 10.84 -12.12
C ASP A 214 -10.89 10.60 -12.88
N GLY A 215 -11.48 9.41 -12.75
CA GLY A 215 -12.85 9.14 -13.20
C GLY A 215 -13.91 10.02 -12.54
N GLY A 216 -13.52 10.84 -11.57
CA GLY A 216 -14.43 11.64 -10.79
C GLY A 216 -15.35 10.68 -10.05
N VAL A 217 -15.10 10.46 -8.77
CA VAL A 217 -16.27 10.47 -7.91
C VAL A 217 -16.82 11.86 -8.14
N SER A 218 -17.77 11.98 -9.08
CA SER A 218 -18.75 13.03 -8.96
C SER A 218 -19.34 12.71 -7.61
N ILE A 219 -18.82 13.37 -6.59
CA ILE A 219 -19.67 14.07 -5.68
C ILE A 219 -20.42 15.05 -6.60
N SER A 220 -21.31 14.54 -7.46
CA SER A 220 -22.67 14.99 -7.34
C SER A 220 -22.83 14.95 -5.83
N VAL A 221 -22.84 16.14 -5.26
CA VAL A 221 -23.81 16.38 -4.23
C VAL A 221 -25.06 15.82 -4.88
N SER A 222 -25.28 14.50 -4.72
CA SER A 222 -26.60 13.92 -4.87
C SER A 222 -27.37 14.94 -4.11
N GLU A 223 -28.34 15.55 -4.77
CA GLU A 223 -29.34 16.31 -4.10
C GLU A 223 -29.90 15.37 -3.00
N VAL A 224 -29.20 15.31 -1.88
CA VAL A 224 -29.71 15.08 -0.55
C VAL A 224 -30.25 16.44 -0.10
N VAL A 225 -30.86 17.17 -1.03
CA VAL A 225 -32.26 17.50 -0.84
C VAL A 225 -32.93 16.18 -0.48
N GLN A 226 -32.96 15.84 0.83
CA GLN A 226 -33.99 14.96 1.33
C GLN A 226 -35.29 15.66 0.97
N ALA A 227 -35.80 15.40 -0.23
CA ALA A 227 -36.94 16.08 -0.78
C ALA A 227 -38.10 15.80 0.17
N GLY A 228 -38.46 16.80 0.96
CA GLY A 228 -39.54 16.71 1.93
C GLY A 228 -39.15 16.34 3.37
N LYS A 229 -37.87 16.34 3.81
CA LYS A 229 -37.54 16.22 5.25
C LYS A 229 -36.79 17.43 5.77
N CYS A 230 -37.13 17.85 6.99
CA CYS A 230 -36.41 18.90 7.70
C CYS A 230 -35.07 18.35 8.26
N PRO A 231 -33.90 18.94 7.92
CA PRO A 231 -32.59 18.47 8.40
C PRO A 231 -32.38 18.50 9.90
N VAL A 232 -33.24 19.22 10.64
CA VAL A 232 -33.10 19.44 12.08
C VAL A 232 -33.80 18.35 12.88
N CYS A 233 -35.06 18.05 12.54
CA CYS A 233 -35.86 17.05 13.25
C CYS A 233 -35.97 15.72 12.49
N SER A 234 -35.49 15.66 11.24
CA SER A 234 -35.62 14.51 10.32
C SER A 234 -37.06 14.10 9.98
N ASP A 235 -38.06 14.89 10.36
CA ASP A 235 -39.46 14.65 10.06
C ASP A 235 -39.83 15.15 8.65
N ALA A 236 -40.69 14.37 7.98
CA ALA A 236 -41.28 14.70 6.70
C ALA A 236 -42.70 15.28 6.82
N SER A 237 -43.30 15.19 8.01
CA SER A 237 -44.66 15.65 8.26
C SER A 237 -44.71 17.18 8.39
N GLY A 238 -45.84 17.78 8.04
CA GLY A 238 -46.06 19.22 8.14
C GLY A 238 -45.48 20.03 6.97
N GLU A 239 -45.80 21.33 6.96
CA GLU A 239 -45.40 22.24 5.90
C GLU A 239 -43.96 22.74 6.11
N LEU A 240 -43.08 22.46 5.14
CA LEU A 240 -41.71 22.99 5.11
C LEU A 240 -41.72 24.45 4.63
N ALA A 241 -42.10 25.33 5.55
CA ALA A 241 -42.37 26.74 5.27
C ALA A 241 -41.12 27.60 4.98
N LYS A 242 -39.90 27.11 5.22
CA LYS A 242 -38.65 27.87 5.00
C LYS A 242 -37.67 27.11 4.13
N ARG A 243 -36.98 27.83 3.24
CA ARG A 243 -35.89 27.31 2.41
C ARG A 243 -34.66 28.20 2.53
N CYS A 244 -33.48 27.60 2.68
CA CYS A 244 -32.21 28.32 2.63
C CYS A 244 -31.93 28.82 1.20
N GLN A 245 -31.44 30.04 1.01
CA GLN A 245 -31.15 30.57 -0.33
C GLN A 245 -29.89 29.97 -0.95
N GLY A 246 -28.91 29.57 -0.13
CA GLY A 246 -27.63 29.02 -0.56
C GLY A 246 -27.68 27.53 -0.94
N CYS A 247 -28.32 26.69 -0.12
CA CYS A 247 -28.39 25.24 -0.38
C CYS A 247 -29.80 24.70 -0.68
N ASN A 248 -30.83 25.54 -0.70
CA ASN A 248 -32.24 25.18 -0.94
C ASN A 248 -32.83 24.11 0.01
N ALA A 249 -32.14 23.77 1.10
CA ALA A 249 -32.65 22.87 2.12
C ALA A 249 -33.94 23.43 2.73
N ALA A 250 -34.94 22.56 2.88
CA ALA A 250 -36.27 22.92 3.36
C ALA A 250 -36.42 22.60 4.85
N TYR A 251 -37.03 23.51 5.60
CA TYR A 251 -37.13 23.48 7.06
C TYR A 251 -38.57 23.75 7.48
N HIS A 252 -38.96 23.17 8.62
CA HIS A 252 -40.10 23.69 9.38
C HIS A 252 -39.77 25.08 9.89
N ARG A 253 -40.79 25.94 9.99
CA ARG A 253 -40.64 27.30 10.51
C ARG A 253 -39.99 27.31 11.90
N GLU A 254 -40.45 26.43 12.78
CA GLU A 254 -39.96 26.31 14.16
C GLU A 254 -38.48 25.90 14.20
N CYS A 255 -38.07 24.93 13.37
CA CYS A 255 -36.68 24.49 13.29
C CYS A 255 -35.75 25.58 12.73
N TRP A 256 -36.24 26.37 11.77
CA TRP A 256 -35.50 27.50 11.21
C TRP A 256 -35.30 28.60 12.25
N ASP A 257 -36.37 28.99 12.94
CA ASP A 257 -36.34 30.04 13.95
C ASP A 257 -35.51 29.62 15.17
N TYR A 258 -35.55 28.34 15.56
CA TYR A 258 -34.73 27.77 16.63
C TYR A 258 -33.23 27.85 16.34
N LEU A 259 -32.80 27.49 15.12
CA LEU A 259 -31.39 27.53 14.74
C LEU A 259 -30.90 28.93 14.34
N GLY A 260 -31.82 29.83 13.98
CA GLY A 260 -31.51 31.14 13.42
C GLY A 260 -30.88 31.08 12.02
N GLY A 261 -31.01 29.96 11.31
CA GLY A 261 -30.44 29.80 9.95
C GLY A 261 -30.29 28.35 9.48
N CYS A 262 -29.49 28.18 8.43
CA CYS A 262 -29.28 26.88 7.77
C CYS A 262 -28.46 25.91 8.64
N ALA A 263 -28.94 24.67 8.79
CA ALA A 263 -28.28 23.61 9.57
C ALA A 263 -27.19 22.85 8.80
N ILE A 264 -27.21 22.91 7.46
CA ILE A 264 -26.31 22.14 6.59
C ILE A 264 -24.86 22.57 6.80
N PHE A 265 -23.98 21.60 7.04
CA PHE A 265 -22.55 21.85 7.16
C PHE A 265 -21.98 22.29 5.81
N GLY A 266 -21.17 23.36 5.81
CA GLY A 266 -20.57 23.92 4.59
C GLY A 266 -21.48 24.85 3.77
N CYS A 267 -22.71 25.14 4.22
CA CYS A 267 -23.55 26.15 3.54
C CYS A 267 -23.10 27.58 3.89
N GLU A 268 -22.79 28.41 2.89
CA GLU A 268 -22.32 29.79 3.08
C GLU A 268 -23.32 30.69 3.83
N ASP A 269 -24.63 30.51 3.59
CA ASP A 269 -25.70 31.27 4.25
C ASP A 269 -25.74 31.08 5.76
N ARG A 270 -25.28 29.92 6.25
CA ARG A 270 -25.20 29.64 7.70
C ARG A 270 -24.26 30.62 8.39
N TYR A 271 -23.19 31.04 7.72
CA TYR A 271 -22.20 31.94 8.26
C TYR A 271 -22.68 33.39 8.22
N ARG A 272 -23.43 33.79 7.18
CA ARG A 272 -23.99 35.14 7.05
C ARG A 272 -25.04 35.47 8.12
N ALA A 273 -25.85 34.50 8.53
CA ALA A 273 -26.88 34.72 9.55
C ALA A 273 -26.32 34.93 10.97
N ARG A 274 -25.04 34.60 11.21
CA ARG A 274 -24.37 34.71 12.51
C ARG A 274 -23.51 35.95 12.70
N GLU A 275 -23.37 36.81 11.68
CA GLU A 275 -22.76 38.12 11.93
C GLU A 275 -23.61 38.86 12.97
N PRO A 276 -23.06 39.19 14.16
CA PRO A 276 -23.78 39.99 15.11
C PRO A 276 -24.12 41.29 14.41
N ARG A 277 -25.41 41.65 14.32
CA ARG A 277 -25.78 43.02 14.02
C ARG A 277 -25.03 43.88 15.02
N ALA A 278 -24.01 44.61 14.57
CA ALA A 278 -23.30 45.56 15.39
C ALA A 278 -24.38 46.46 16.01
N GLN A 279 -24.58 46.30 17.32
CA GLN A 279 -25.52 47.13 18.07
C GLN A 279 -24.91 48.53 18.04
N SER A 280 -25.43 49.37 17.15
CA SER A 280 -25.18 50.81 17.19
C SER A 280 -25.79 51.35 18.48
N TRP A 281 -24.94 51.58 19.47
CA TRP A 281 -25.23 52.42 20.62
C TRP A 281 -25.22 53.89 20.20
#